data_AF-A0A940BMW2-F1
#
_entry.id   AF-A0A940BMW2-F1
#
_cell.length_a   1.000
_cell.length_b   1.000
_cell.length_c   1.000
_cell.angle_alpha   90.00
_cell.angle_beta   90.00
_cell.angle_gamma   90.00
#
_symmetry.space_group_name_H-M   'P 1'
#
loop_
_entity.id
_entity.type
_entity.pdbx_description
1 polymer ?
#
loop_
_entity_poly.entity_id
_entity_poly.type
_entity_poly.pdbx_seq_one_letter_code
_entity_poly.pdbx_strand_id
1 'polypeptide(L)'
;MANVVGLIFSNIHDKNVPELTKLRTMASVPFGCRYRLIDFTLSNMVHSGIEHVGVITHYNYQSLMDHLGSGKSWDLARRSGGIQILPPFITAFANPGASLYSTRLEALRNSISFISGCTEDYVVLSDCDVICNIDLGDMIDA
;
A
#
# COMPACT_ATOMS: atom_id res chain seq x y z
N MET A 1 14.30 -7.47 -16.18
CA MET A 1 13.47 -6.83 -15.15
C MET A 1 13.95 -7.33 -13.80
N ALA A 2 14.41 -6.42 -12.96
CA ALA A 2 14.84 -6.76 -11.61
C ALA A 2 13.67 -7.35 -10.80
N ASN A 3 13.99 -8.17 -9.81
CA ASN A 3 12.99 -8.75 -8.92
C ASN A 3 12.60 -7.68 -7.87
N VAL A 4 11.36 -7.18 -7.90
CA VAL A 4 10.95 -6.00 -7.12
C VAL A 4 9.65 -6.25 -6.36
N VAL A 5 9.62 -5.82 -5.09
CA VAL A 5 8.40 -5.78 -4.28
C VAL A 5 7.91 -4.33 -4.13
N GLY A 6 6.60 -4.13 -4.28
CA GLY A 6 5.94 -2.85 -4.07
C GLY A 6 5.49 -2.68 -2.62
N LEU A 7 5.65 -1.48 -2.06
CA LEU A 7 5.11 -1.14 -0.74
C LEU A 7 4.39 0.21 -0.82
N ILE A 8 3.08 0.20 -0.58
CA ILE A 8 2.20 1.36 -0.70
C ILE A 8 1.80 1.87 0.69
N PHE A 9 1.99 3.16 0.95
CA PHE A 9 1.44 3.82 2.14
C PHE A 9 0.04 4.36 1.85
N SER A 10 -0.97 3.83 2.55
CA SER A 10 -2.37 4.16 2.26
C SER A 10 -2.95 5.37 3.02
N ASN A 11 -2.26 5.85 4.06
CA ASN A 11 -2.81 6.82 5.04
C ASN A 11 -1.90 8.01 5.39
N ILE A 12 -0.67 8.10 4.86
CA ILE A 12 0.32 9.08 5.36
C ILE A 12 -0.16 10.53 5.19
N HIS A 13 -0.88 10.82 4.11
CA HIS A 13 -1.31 12.17 3.77
C HIS A 13 -2.79 12.44 4.09
N ASP A 14 -3.47 11.59 4.88
CA ASP A 14 -4.91 11.72 5.18
C ASP A 14 -5.31 13.13 5.68
N LYS A 15 -4.39 13.82 6.37
CA LYS A 15 -4.59 15.17 6.92
C LYS A 15 -4.74 16.25 5.85
N ASN A 16 -4.32 15.99 4.61
CA ASN A 16 -4.42 16.96 3.52
C ASN A 16 -5.86 17.13 3.03
N VAL A 17 -6.73 16.12 3.23
CA VAL A 17 -8.12 16.12 2.75
C VAL A 17 -9.07 15.54 3.82
N PRO A 18 -9.14 16.16 5.01
CA PRO A 18 -9.70 15.55 6.21
C PRO A 18 -11.20 15.21 6.08
N GLU A 19 -11.97 15.96 5.30
CA GLU A 19 -13.38 15.71 5.06
C GLU A 19 -13.61 14.42 4.26
N LEU A 20 -12.72 14.12 3.30
CA LEU A 20 -12.80 12.92 2.48
C LEU A 20 -12.21 11.70 3.17
N THR A 21 -11.28 11.88 4.11
CA THR A 21 -10.58 10.80 4.83
C THR A 21 -11.12 10.54 6.24
N LYS A 22 -12.18 11.24 6.65
CA LYS A 22 -12.83 11.06 7.96
C LYS A 22 -13.29 9.62 8.23
N LEU A 23 -13.78 8.93 7.21
CA LEU A 23 -14.37 7.58 7.31
C LEU A 23 -13.64 6.52 6.47
N ARG A 24 -12.53 6.91 5.81
CA ARG A 24 -11.82 6.06 4.86
C ARG A 24 -10.37 6.52 4.72
N THR A 25 -9.47 5.67 4.25
CA THR A 25 -8.08 6.10 3.97
C THR A 25 -8.02 6.99 2.72
N MET A 26 -6.97 7.81 2.59
CA MET A 26 -6.69 8.53 1.35
C MET A 26 -6.68 7.60 0.13
N ALA A 27 -6.05 6.43 0.25
CA ALA A 27 -5.99 5.44 -0.82
C ALA A 27 -7.39 5.00 -1.34
N SER A 28 -8.40 5.05 -0.46
CA SER A 28 -9.78 4.67 -0.78
C SER A 28 -10.68 5.84 -1.17
N VAL A 29 -10.15 7.06 -1.30
CA VAL A 29 -10.90 8.21 -1.80
C VAL A 29 -11.32 7.96 -3.25
N PRO A 30 -12.62 8.09 -3.59
CA PRO A 30 -13.10 7.94 -4.96
C PRO A 30 -12.50 8.99 -5.90
N PHE A 31 -12.15 8.57 -7.11
CA PHE A 31 -11.64 9.42 -8.17
C PHE A 31 -12.25 9.00 -9.52
N GLY A 32 -12.59 9.97 -10.37
CA GLY A 32 -13.10 9.68 -11.71
C GLY A 32 -14.35 8.78 -11.75
N CYS A 33 -15.23 8.90 -10.74
CA CYS A 33 -16.46 8.12 -10.54
C CYS A 33 -16.26 6.62 -10.21
N ARG A 34 -15.45 5.89 -10.98
CA ARG A 34 -15.31 4.42 -10.86
C ARG A 34 -14.06 3.97 -10.11
N TYR A 35 -13.06 4.85 -9.99
CA TYR A 35 -11.76 4.50 -9.44
C TYR A 35 -11.58 5.05 -8.03
N ARG A 36 -10.49 4.63 -7.40
CA ARG A 36 -9.96 5.22 -6.16
C ARG A 36 -8.50 5.59 -6.37
N LEU A 37 -7.96 6.43 -5.49
CA LEU A 37 -6.58 6.93 -5.66
C LEU A 37 -5.54 5.79 -5.72
N ILE A 38 -5.72 4.71 -4.95
CA ILE A 38 -4.80 3.55 -4.96
C ILE A 38 -4.75 2.84 -6.32
N ASP A 39 -5.80 2.95 -7.14
CA ASP A 39 -5.90 2.23 -8.41
C ASP A 39 -4.79 2.64 -9.36
N PHE A 40 -4.37 3.91 -9.32
CA PHE A 40 -3.30 4.43 -10.16
C PHE A 40 -1.94 3.86 -9.74
N THR A 41 -1.63 3.89 -8.43
CA THR A 41 -0.39 3.31 -7.91
C THR A 41 -0.30 1.80 -8.19
N LEU A 42 -1.39 1.05 -7.98
CA LEU A 42 -1.45 -0.38 -8.29
C LEU A 42 -1.30 -0.66 -9.78
N SER A 43 -1.95 0.14 -10.63
CA SER A 43 -1.84 -0.01 -12.08
C SER A 43 -0.41 0.26 -12.56
N ASN A 44 0.26 1.28 -12.01
CA ASN A 44 1.66 1.56 -12.34
C ASN A 44 2.58 0.40 -11.92
N MET A 45 2.40 -0.14 -10.71
CA MET A 45 3.17 -1.28 -10.23
C MET A 45 2.98 -2.52 -11.11
N VAL A 46 1.73 -2.90 -11.38
CA VAL A 46 1.42 -4.09 -12.19
C VAL A 46 1.85 -3.92 -13.65
N HIS A 47 1.65 -2.73 -14.23
CA HIS A 47 2.14 -2.44 -15.58
C HIS A 47 3.67 -2.56 -15.68
N SER A 48 4.37 -2.22 -14.60
CA SER A 48 5.83 -2.36 -14.49
C SER A 48 6.29 -3.76 -14.04
N GLY A 49 5.42 -4.77 -14.10
CA GLY A 49 5.76 -6.16 -13.75
C GLY A 49 5.96 -6.44 -12.25
N ILE A 50 5.54 -5.53 -11.36
CA ILE A 50 5.61 -5.74 -9.91
C ILE A 50 4.40 -6.57 -9.49
N GLU A 51 4.64 -7.85 -9.21
CA GLU A 51 3.58 -8.82 -8.89
C GLU A 51 3.35 -9.04 -7.38
N HIS A 52 4.23 -8.53 -6.54
CA HIS A 52 4.14 -8.64 -5.08
C HIS A 52 4.02 -7.24 -4.47
N VAL A 53 2.89 -6.95 -3.82
CA VAL A 53 2.56 -5.61 -3.33
C VAL A 53 2.04 -5.66 -1.90
N GLY A 54 2.75 -5.01 -0.99
CA GLY A 54 2.28 -4.74 0.37
C GLY A 54 1.58 -3.39 0.45
N VAL A 55 0.42 -3.33 1.12
CA VAL A 55 -0.30 -2.07 1.39
C VAL A 55 -0.33 -1.82 2.88
N ILE A 56 0.47 -0.87 3.35
CA ILE A 56 0.51 -0.46 4.76
C ILE A 56 -0.73 0.36 5.07
N THR A 57 -1.51 -0.09 6.04
CA THR A 57 -2.70 0.60 6.52
C THR A 57 -2.52 1.15 7.93
N HIS A 58 -3.41 2.07 8.29
CA HIS A 58 -3.44 2.67 9.61
C HIS A 58 -4.83 2.51 10.23
N TYR A 59 -5.63 3.57 10.23
CA TYR A 59 -7.03 3.56 10.66
C TYR A 59 -7.98 3.64 9.45
N ASN A 60 -9.27 3.37 9.68
CA ASN A 60 -10.36 3.52 8.70
C ASN A 60 -10.13 2.81 7.35
N TYR A 61 -9.42 1.68 7.34
CA TYR A 61 -9.09 0.95 6.11
C TYR A 61 -10.10 -0.11 5.70
N GLN A 62 -11.24 -0.23 6.37
CA GLN A 62 -12.29 -1.18 5.97
C GLN A 62 -12.73 -0.96 4.51
N SER A 63 -13.02 0.29 4.14
CA SER A 63 -13.41 0.61 2.77
C SER A 63 -12.33 0.25 1.75
N LEU A 64 -11.05 0.46 2.11
CA LEU A 64 -9.92 0.09 1.28
C LEU A 64 -9.82 -1.43 1.14
N MET A 65 -9.94 -2.17 2.24
CA MET A 65 -9.91 -3.62 2.26
C MET A 65 -11.01 -4.23 1.38
N ASP A 66 -12.23 -3.72 1.45
CA ASP A 66 -13.35 -4.17 0.61
C ASP A 66 -13.10 -3.91 -0.89
N HIS A 67 -12.40 -2.82 -1.22
CA HIS A 67 -12.08 -2.44 -2.59
C HIS A 67 -10.93 -3.24 -3.19
N LEU A 68 -9.89 -3.49 -2.39
CA LEU A 68 -8.79 -4.36 -2.79
C LEU A 68 -9.28 -5.80 -2.93
N GLY A 69 -10.11 -6.28 -2.00
CA GLY A 69 -10.64 -7.62 -1.99
C GLY A 69 -9.52 -8.66 -2.11
N SER A 70 -9.60 -9.49 -3.14
CA SER A 70 -8.55 -10.49 -3.46
C SER A 70 -7.43 -9.96 -4.37
N GLY A 71 -7.48 -8.71 -4.82
CA GLY A 71 -6.53 -8.15 -5.80
C GLY A 71 -6.77 -8.59 -7.24
N LYS A 72 -7.83 -9.35 -7.51
CA LYS A 72 -8.12 -9.92 -8.85
C LYS A 72 -8.23 -8.87 -9.96
N SER A 73 -8.73 -7.68 -9.64
CA SER A 73 -8.87 -6.58 -10.61
C SER A 73 -7.55 -6.11 -11.22
N TRP A 74 -6.43 -6.35 -10.52
CA TRP A 74 -5.08 -6.02 -10.98
C TRP A 74 -4.23 -7.27 -11.25
N ASP A 75 -4.86 -8.44 -11.38
CA ASP A 75 -4.15 -9.74 -11.51
C ASP A 75 -3.18 -10.07 -10.35
N LEU A 76 -3.45 -9.48 -9.17
CA LEU A 76 -2.68 -9.70 -7.94
C LEU A 76 -3.29 -10.80 -7.05
N ALA A 77 -4.27 -11.55 -7.55
CA ALA A 77 -4.87 -12.69 -6.86
C ALA A 77 -4.05 -13.98 -7.10
N ARG A 78 -2.82 -14.02 -6.57
CA ARG A 78 -1.83 -15.06 -6.86
C ARG A 78 -1.54 -15.94 -5.64
N ARG A 79 -1.07 -17.18 -5.89
CA ARG A 79 -0.64 -18.11 -4.82
C ARG A 79 0.72 -17.73 -4.24
N SER A 80 1.58 -17.15 -5.06
CA SER A 80 2.89 -16.61 -4.70
C SER A 80 2.91 -15.16 -5.17
N GLY A 81 3.32 -14.25 -4.28
CA GLY A 81 3.13 -12.82 -4.46
C GLY A 81 1.67 -12.39 -4.28
N GLY A 82 1.28 -11.36 -5.02
CA GLY A 82 -0.04 -10.75 -4.93
C GLY A 82 -0.12 -9.57 -3.98
N ILE A 83 -1.35 -9.16 -3.66
CA ILE A 83 -1.59 -8.03 -2.77
C ILE A 83 -1.76 -8.48 -1.32
N GLN A 84 -1.01 -7.87 -0.40
CA GLN A 84 -1.13 -8.12 1.03
C GLN A 84 -1.41 -6.82 1.77
N ILE A 85 -2.51 -6.78 2.52
CA ILE A 85 -2.82 -5.66 3.40
C ILE A 85 -2.02 -5.87 4.70
N LEU A 86 -1.26 -4.86 5.10
CA LEU A 86 -0.41 -4.86 6.28
C LEU A 86 -1.05 -3.95 7.35
N PRO A 87 -1.92 -4.51 8.21
CA PRO A 87 -2.54 -3.75 9.27
C PRO A 87 -1.49 -3.31 10.32
N PRO A 88 -1.77 -2.22 11.06
CA PRO A 88 -0.89 -1.82 12.14
C PRO A 88 -0.82 -2.91 13.21
N PHE A 89 0.39 -3.37 13.51
CA PHE A 89 0.62 -4.33 14.58
C PHE A 89 0.60 -3.62 15.94
N ILE A 90 -0.51 -3.74 16.65
CA ILE A 90 -0.63 -3.40 18.08
C ILE A 90 -0.73 -4.71 18.84
N THR A 91 0.32 -5.10 19.58
CA THR A 91 0.25 -6.27 20.45
C THR A 91 -0.31 -5.88 21.80
N ALA A 92 -1.18 -6.72 22.38
CA ALA A 92 -1.72 -6.51 23.73
C ALA A 92 -0.62 -6.44 24.82
N PHE A 93 0.59 -6.91 24.52
CA PHE A 93 1.75 -6.90 25.40
C PHE A 93 2.64 -5.66 25.23
N ALA A 94 2.47 -4.89 24.15
CA ALA A 94 3.24 -3.67 23.90
C ALA A 94 2.61 -2.46 24.60
N ASN A 95 2.68 -2.44 25.93
CA ASN A 95 2.29 -1.33 26.82
C ASN A 95 0.78 -0.94 26.87
N PRO A 96 0.28 -0.46 28.02
CA PRO A 96 -1.06 0.14 28.17
C PRO A 96 -1.28 1.48 27.42
N GLY A 97 -0.45 1.74 26.39
CA GLY A 97 -0.45 2.96 25.59
C GLY A 97 0.04 2.71 24.17
N ALA A 98 -0.13 1.48 23.65
CA ALA A 98 0.14 1.14 22.26
C ALA A 98 -0.62 2.09 21.33
N SER A 99 0.08 3.13 20.89
CA SER A 99 -0.42 4.01 19.86
C SER A 99 -0.12 3.37 18.51
N LEU A 100 -1.08 3.56 17.63
CA LEU A 100 -0.88 3.49 16.20
C LEU A 100 0.40 4.25 15.78
N TYR A 101 1.11 3.77 14.75
CA TYR A 101 2.40 4.35 14.37
C TYR A 101 2.27 5.85 14.07
N SER A 102 3.26 6.63 14.48
CA SER A 102 3.23 8.10 14.35
C SER A 102 4.05 8.60 13.16
N THR A 103 4.99 7.79 12.68
CA THR A 103 5.91 8.15 11.60
C THR A 103 5.96 7.11 10.48
N ARG A 104 6.37 7.53 9.28
CA ARG A 104 6.61 6.65 8.13
C ARG A 104 7.66 5.57 8.45
N LEU A 105 8.67 5.91 9.25
CA LEU A 105 9.70 4.97 9.67
C LEU A 105 9.16 3.89 10.61
N GLU A 106 8.28 4.25 11.55
CA GLU A 106 7.59 3.28 12.40
C GLU A 106 6.65 2.38 11.59
N ALA A 107 5.96 2.93 10.60
CA ALA A 107 5.15 2.16 9.66
C ALA A 107 5.99 1.12 8.91
N LEU A 108 7.15 1.54 8.38
CA LEU A 108 8.12 0.66 7.72
C LEU A 108 8.66 -0.42 8.67
N ARG A 109 9.03 -0.04 9.89
CA ARG A 109 9.50 -0.98 10.92
C ARG A 109 8.45 -2.05 11.22
N ASN A 110 7.17 -1.67 11.29
CA ASN A 110 6.09 -2.62 11.51
C ASN A 110 5.89 -3.57 10.32
N SER A 111 6.20 -3.14 9.10
CA SER A 111 6.20 -3.98 7.89
C SER A 111 7.47 -4.82 7.70
N ILE A 112 8.45 -4.78 8.61
CA ILE A 112 9.73 -5.46 8.40
C ILE A 112 9.57 -6.97 8.22
N SER A 113 8.60 -7.60 8.90
CA SER A 113 8.31 -9.03 8.73
C SER A 113 7.82 -9.37 7.32
N PHE A 114 7.13 -8.44 6.65
CA PHE A 114 6.72 -8.60 5.26
C PHE A 114 7.94 -8.49 4.35
N ILE A 115 8.73 -7.42 4.52
CA ILE A 115 9.94 -7.18 3.72
C ILE A 115 10.96 -8.32 3.87
N SER A 116 11.17 -8.83 5.08
CA SER A 116 12.09 -9.96 5.34
C SER A 116 11.60 -11.30 4.79
N GLY A 117 10.31 -11.43 4.47
CA GLY A 117 9.74 -12.62 3.81
C GLY A 117 9.80 -12.55 2.28
N CYS A 118 10.13 -11.39 1.72
CA CYS A 118 10.29 -11.16 0.29
C CYS A 118 11.68 -11.64 -0.16
N THR A 119 11.77 -12.19 -1.38
CA THR A 119 13.02 -12.63 -2.02
C THR A 119 13.50 -11.66 -3.12
N GLU A 120 12.77 -10.57 -3.29
CA GLU A 120 13.00 -9.50 -4.25
C GLU A 120 14.21 -8.64 -3.85
N ASP A 121 14.98 -8.19 -4.84
CA ASP A 121 16.23 -7.45 -4.64
C ASP A 121 15.97 -5.98 -4.31
N TYR A 122 14.85 -5.44 -4.78
CA TYR A 122 14.48 -4.04 -4.63
C TYR A 122 13.10 -3.87 -4.01
N VAL A 123 12.92 -2.79 -3.26
CA VAL A 123 11.64 -2.37 -2.68
C VAL A 123 11.27 -1.00 -3.25
N VAL A 124 10.15 -0.92 -3.96
CA VAL A 124 9.59 0.36 -4.43
C VAL A 124 8.62 0.87 -3.37
N LEU A 125 8.98 1.99 -2.74
CA LEU A 125 8.13 2.70 -1.80
C LEU A 125 7.27 3.72 -2.56
N SER A 126 5.95 3.63 -2.41
CA SER A 126 5.02 4.55 -3.07
C SER A 126 3.93 5.05 -2.13
N ASP A 127 3.48 6.27 -2.38
CA ASP A 127 2.30 6.85 -1.73
C ASP A 127 1.09 6.71 -2.68
N CYS A 128 -0.10 7.08 -2.20
CA CYS A 128 -1.36 6.92 -2.95
C CYS A 128 -2.07 8.25 -3.23
N ASP A 129 -1.38 9.37 -3.11
CA ASP A 129 -1.93 10.72 -3.23
C ASP A 129 -1.62 11.41 -4.56
N VAL A 130 -0.77 10.80 -5.38
CA VAL A 130 -0.39 11.31 -6.70
C VAL A 130 -1.04 10.46 -7.79
N ILE A 131 -1.80 11.12 -8.66
CA ILE A 131 -2.44 10.49 -9.82
C ILE A 131 -1.52 10.67 -11.01
N CYS A 132 -0.87 9.58 -11.42
CA CYS A 132 0.09 9.57 -12.51
C CYS A 132 0.09 8.21 -13.20
N ASN A 133 0.55 8.20 -14.46
CA ASN A 133 0.88 6.98 -15.20
C ASN A 133 2.39 7.00 -15.42
N ILE A 134 3.11 6.14 -14.70
CA ILE A 134 4.58 6.10 -14.70
C ILE A 134 4.99 4.65 -14.93
N ASP A 135 5.93 4.45 -15.85
CA ASP A 135 6.64 3.18 -15.99
C ASP A 135 7.76 3.13 -14.96
N LEU A 136 7.61 2.25 -13.96
CA LEU A 136 8.62 2.06 -12.92
C LEU A 136 9.78 1.21 -13.42
N GLY A 137 9.61 0.46 -14.52
CA GLY A 137 10.66 -0.34 -15.15
C GLY A 137 11.84 0.53 -15.58
N ASP A 138 11.56 1.66 -16.23
CA ASP A 138 12.58 2.64 -16.63
C ASP A 138 13.40 3.17 -15.44
N MET A 139 12.79 3.29 -14.25
CA MET A 139 13.47 3.74 -13.03
C MET A 139 14.29 2.62 -12.38
N ILE A 140 13.83 1.36 -12.49
CA ILE A 140 14.45 0.19 -11.86
C ILE A 140 15.65 -0.32 -12.68
N ASP A 141 15.55 -0.26 -14.00
CA ASP A 141 16.56 -0.79 -14.93
C ASP A 141 17.66 0.25 -15.31
N ALA A 142 17.56 1.50 -14.81
CA ALA A 142 18.52 2.57 -15.03
C ALA A 142 19.77 2.49 -14.11
#